data_AF-A0AAX1N8L5-F1
#
_entry.id   AF-A0AAX1N8L5-F1
#
_cell.length_a   1.000
_cell.length_b   1.000
_cell.length_c   1.000
_cell.angle_alpha   90.00
_cell.angle_beta   90.00
_cell.angle_gamma   90.00
#
_symmetry.space_group_name_H-M   'P 1'
#
loop_
_entity.id
_entity.type
_entity.pdbx_description
1 polymer ?
#
loop_
_entity_poly.entity_id
_entity_poly.type
_entity_poly.pdbx_seq_one_letter_code
_entity_poly.pdbx_strand_id
1 'polypeptide(L)'
;MSKNASLFGANLRYLRQKKDGKLSQTDLGDQLSTETDQVSRSAISSYEDGRAEPNYTRLEKICSFFNVTIDQILKEDLTKLDPKEIEKKENSKEHISGDNLRILTITTNDNGDENIEMVPERARAGYATGYSDLNFISKLDKYSLPFLPKGKTYRAFEISGDSMPPLEEGTIIIGEYIDDWNNVKDGQVCIVTTRSEGFVLKKVYNNVDKNNTYILKSTNLRYSPYEVEVHDISEMWKLVAHISKDFPDSDQNNGLNDMQEAIWRLDQEVLSLKRKK
;
A
#
# COMPACT_ATOMS: atom_id res chain seq x y z
N MET A 1 -50.86 -3.20 8.31
CA MET A 1 -49.82 -4.18 7.95
C MET A 1 -49.51 -3.91 6.48
N SER A 2 -48.39 -3.35 6.05
CA SER A 2 -46.98 -3.61 6.35
C SER A 2 -46.22 -2.29 6.61
N LYS A 3 -45.39 -2.23 7.67
CA LYS A 3 -44.43 -1.13 7.85
C LYS A 3 -43.28 -1.39 6.89
N ASN A 4 -43.17 -0.64 5.80
CA ASN A 4 -41.97 -0.68 4.97
C ASN A 4 -40.83 -0.05 5.78
N ALA A 5 -39.98 -0.89 6.39
CA ALA A 5 -38.74 -0.44 6.98
C ALA A 5 -37.91 0.24 5.88
N SER A 6 -37.37 1.43 6.16
CA SER A 6 -36.42 2.06 5.24
C SER A 6 -35.20 1.16 5.07
N LEU A 7 -34.57 1.17 3.89
CA LEU A 7 -33.37 0.38 3.62
C LEU A 7 -32.29 0.66 4.68
N PHE A 8 -32.11 1.93 5.04
CA PHE A 8 -31.30 2.37 6.15
C PHE A 8 -31.67 1.69 7.48
N GLY A 9 -32.95 1.70 7.86
CA GLY A 9 -33.41 1.10 9.11
C GLY A 9 -33.17 -0.42 9.18
N ALA A 10 -33.35 -1.11 8.06
CA ALA A 10 -33.03 -2.53 7.93
C ALA A 10 -31.52 -2.80 8.08
N ASN A 11 -30.69 -2.00 7.41
CA ASN A 11 -29.23 -2.06 7.50
C ASN A 11 -28.72 -1.78 8.91
N LEU A 12 -29.23 -0.72 9.55
CA LEU A 12 -28.87 -0.36 10.92
C LEU A 12 -29.19 -1.49 11.92
N ARG A 13 -30.39 -2.08 11.79
CA ARG A 13 -30.79 -3.21 12.62
C ARG A 13 -29.91 -4.44 12.40
N TYR A 14 -29.54 -4.71 11.16
CA TYR A 14 -28.66 -5.82 10.80
C TYR A 14 -27.26 -5.63 11.41
N LEU A 15 -26.65 -4.45 11.21
CA LEU A 15 -25.33 -4.11 11.76
C LEU A 15 -25.30 -4.24 13.28
N ARG A 16 -26.34 -3.75 13.96
CA ARG A 16 -26.47 -3.87 15.42
C ARG A 16 -26.51 -5.33 15.90
N GLN A 17 -27.25 -6.20 15.22
CA GLN A 17 -27.39 -7.61 15.61
C GLN A 17 -26.15 -8.44 15.30
N LYS A 18 -25.35 -8.01 14.33
CA LYS A 18 -24.15 -8.72 13.88
C LYS A 18 -22.92 -8.39 14.70
N LYS A 19 -22.87 -7.20 15.31
CA LYS A 19 -21.77 -6.77 16.18
C LYS A 19 -21.65 -7.71 17.39
N ASP A 20 -20.41 -8.03 17.76
CA ASP A 20 -20.11 -8.96 18.86
C ASP A 20 -20.90 -8.61 20.13
N GLY A 21 -21.65 -9.60 20.63
CA GLY A 21 -22.50 -9.43 21.81
C GLY A 21 -23.96 -9.02 21.54
N LYS A 22 -24.39 -8.84 20.28
CA LYS A 22 -25.78 -8.46 19.92
C LYS A 22 -26.26 -7.22 20.70
N LEU A 23 -25.71 -6.07 20.36
CA LEU A 23 -26.02 -4.79 21.01
C LEU A 23 -27.53 -4.56 21.12
N SER A 24 -28.03 -4.15 22.28
CA SER A 24 -29.43 -3.72 22.40
C SER A 24 -29.62 -2.31 21.79
N GLN A 25 -30.88 -1.92 21.55
CA GLN A 25 -31.18 -0.55 21.08
C GLN A 25 -30.78 0.52 22.11
N THR A 26 -30.79 0.16 23.40
CA THR A 26 -30.33 1.05 24.48
C THR A 26 -28.81 1.19 24.39
N ASP A 27 -28.09 0.06 24.33
CA ASP A 27 -26.63 0.05 24.29
C ASP A 27 -26.08 0.77 23.05
N LEU A 28 -26.75 0.65 21.90
CA LEU A 28 -26.38 1.40 20.70
C LEU A 28 -26.59 2.90 20.89
N GLY A 29 -27.70 3.30 21.52
CA GLY A 29 -27.94 4.69 21.86
C GLY A 29 -26.87 5.24 22.80
N ASP A 30 -26.51 4.48 23.84
CA ASP A 30 -25.49 4.87 24.81
C ASP A 30 -24.11 4.99 24.15
N GLN A 31 -23.74 4.07 23.26
CA GLN A 31 -22.44 4.12 22.55
C GLN A 31 -22.36 5.22 21.48
N LEU A 32 -23.50 5.64 20.92
CA LEU A 32 -23.56 6.76 19.98
C LEU A 32 -23.70 8.13 20.68
N SER A 33 -23.99 8.13 21.98
CA SER A 33 -24.15 9.34 22.76
C SER A 33 -22.80 10.01 23.04
N THR A 34 -22.75 11.33 22.89
CA THR A 34 -21.61 12.17 23.28
C THR A 34 -22.05 13.16 24.37
N GLU A 35 -21.10 13.84 25.03
CA GLU A 35 -21.40 14.85 26.05
C GLU A 35 -22.40 15.91 25.58
N THR A 36 -22.39 16.23 24.28
CA THR A 36 -23.23 17.24 23.64
C THR A 36 -24.43 16.69 22.88
N ASP A 37 -24.53 15.37 22.64
CA ASP A 37 -25.59 14.77 21.83
C ASP A 37 -25.97 13.39 22.36
N GLN A 38 -27.08 13.33 23.10
CA GLN A 38 -27.59 12.09 23.68
C GLN A 38 -28.55 11.39 22.72
N VAL A 39 -28.28 10.11 22.46
CA VAL A 39 -29.08 9.27 21.57
C VAL A 39 -29.87 8.27 22.43
N SER A 40 -31.18 8.51 22.56
CA SER A 40 -32.05 7.62 23.32
C SER A 40 -32.38 6.33 22.58
N ARG A 41 -32.72 5.28 23.32
CA ARG A 41 -33.29 4.03 22.77
C ARG A 41 -34.45 4.28 21.80
N SER A 42 -35.32 5.24 22.11
CA SER A 42 -36.48 5.59 21.28
C SER A 42 -36.07 6.18 19.93
N ALA A 43 -34.95 6.91 19.88
CA ALA A 43 -34.40 7.42 18.63
C ALA A 43 -33.91 6.27 17.75
N ILE A 44 -33.10 5.35 18.31
CA ILE A 44 -32.62 4.15 17.59
C ILE A 44 -33.80 3.31 17.08
N SER A 45 -34.81 3.07 17.92
CA SER A 45 -36.01 2.34 17.49
C SER A 45 -36.77 3.06 16.37
N SER A 46 -36.79 4.39 16.37
CA SER A 46 -37.46 5.16 15.31
C SER A 46 -36.67 5.13 14.00
N TYR A 47 -35.33 5.07 14.08
CA TYR A 47 -34.46 4.88 12.92
C TYR A 47 -34.62 3.49 12.30
N GLU A 48 -34.58 2.43 13.11
CA GLU A 48 -34.75 1.04 12.63
C GLU A 48 -36.14 0.82 12.00
N ASP A 49 -37.18 1.45 12.54
CA ASP A 49 -38.55 1.37 12.02
C ASP A 49 -38.79 2.25 10.78
N GLY A 50 -37.83 3.10 10.39
CA GLY A 50 -38.00 4.07 9.31
C GLY A 50 -38.99 5.20 9.63
N ARG A 51 -39.28 5.46 10.92
CA ARG A 51 -40.17 6.56 11.36
C ARG A 51 -39.44 7.91 11.44
N ALA A 52 -38.12 7.87 11.55
CA ALA A 52 -37.27 9.04 11.59
C ALA A 52 -35.92 8.70 10.91
N GLU A 53 -35.23 9.73 10.46
CA GLU A 53 -33.86 9.61 9.95
C GLU A 53 -32.89 10.31 10.92
N PRO A 54 -31.65 9.80 11.06
CA PRO A 54 -30.63 10.52 11.81
C PRO A 54 -30.27 11.82 11.10
N ASN A 55 -29.88 12.84 11.88
CA ASN A 55 -29.22 14.00 11.28
C ASN A 55 -27.84 13.60 10.73
N TYR A 56 -27.24 14.48 9.93
CA TYR A 56 -25.94 14.24 9.31
C TYR A 56 -24.86 13.81 10.31
N THR A 57 -24.73 14.53 11.43
CA THR A 57 -23.75 14.23 12.49
C THR A 57 -23.95 12.83 13.09
N ARG A 58 -25.20 12.40 13.31
CA ARG A 58 -25.51 11.06 13.82
C ARG A 58 -25.30 9.99 12.75
N LEU A 59 -25.57 10.30 11.49
CA LEU A 59 -25.33 9.39 10.38
C LEU A 59 -23.82 9.09 10.24
N GLU A 60 -22.97 10.12 10.27
CA GLU A 60 -21.51 9.95 10.29
C GLU A 60 -21.05 9.08 11.46
N LYS A 61 -21.55 9.35 12.67
CA LYS A 61 -21.20 8.56 13.86
C LYS A 61 -21.62 7.09 13.73
N ILE A 62 -22.81 6.83 13.20
CA ILE A 62 -23.30 5.47 12.94
C ILE A 62 -22.37 4.77 11.93
N CYS A 63 -21.99 5.46 10.86
CA CYS A 63 -21.08 4.96 9.84
C CYS A 63 -19.71 4.61 10.44
N SER A 64 -19.09 5.53 11.18
CA SER A 64 -17.81 5.29 11.87
C SER A 64 -17.90 4.17 12.91
N PHE A 65 -19.01 4.06 13.64
CA PHE A 65 -19.17 3.06 14.68
C PHE A 65 -19.29 1.63 14.13
N PHE A 66 -19.90 1.47 12.95
CA PHE A 66 -20.07 0.18 12.28
C PHE A 66 -19.04 -0.08 11.17
N ASN A 67 -18.15 0.87 10.92
CA ASN A 67 -17.15 0.80 9.85
C ASN A 67 -17.80 0.50 8.48
N VAL A 68 -18.80 1.33 8.13
CA VAL A 68 -19.54 1.30 6.87
C VAL A 68 -19.68 2.71 6.30
N THR A 69 -19.69 2.86 4.98
CA THR A 69 -19.82 4.17 4.35
C THR A 69 -21.28 4.64 4.33
N ILE A 70 -21.47 5.95 4.20
CA ILE A 70 -22.80 6.55 4.03
C ILE A 70 -23.51 5.96 2.81
N ASP A 71 -22.78 5.77 1.72
CA ASP A 71 -23.34 5.20 0.49
C ASP A 71 -23.75 3.73 0.68
N GLN A 72 -22.95 2.93 1.38
CA GLN A 72 -23.26 1.54 1.68
C GLN A 72 -24.54 1.41 2.53
N ILE A 73 -24.64 2.17 3.62
CA ILE A 73 -25.78 2.04 4.53
C ILE A 73 -27.09 2.59 3.93
N LEU A 74 -27.01 3.51 2.96
CA LEU A 74 -28.18 4.12 2.32
C LEU A 74 -28.62 3.48 1.01
N LYS A 75 -27.68 2.95 0.19
CA LYS A 75 -27.97 2.50 -1.18
C LYS A 75 -27.83 0.98 -1.36
N GLU A 76 -27.05 0.30 -0.54
CA GLU A 76 -26.84 -1.15 -0.63
C GLU A 76 -27.69 -1.91 0.41
N ASP A 77 -28.08 -3.15 0.11
CA ASP A 77 -28.76 -4.04 1.06
C ASP A 77 -27.74 -4.91 1.80
N LEU A 78 -27.31 -4.44 2.97
CA LEU A 78 -26.27 -5.08 3.77
C LEU A 78 -26.71 -6.46 4.31
N THR A 79 -28.00 -6.78 4.29
CA THR A 79 -28.51 -8.08 4.74
C THR A 79 -28.17 -9.21 3.77
N LYS A 80 -27.88 -8.86 2.50
CA LYS A 80 -27.57 -9.82 1.42
C LYS A 80 -26.08 -9.94 1.14
N LEU A 81 -25.24 -9.10 1.76
CA LEU A 81 -23.79 -9.13 1.58
C LEU A 81 -23.16 -10.13 2.56
N ASP A 82 -22.21 -10.93 2.07
CA ASP A 82 -21.40 -11.81 2.91
C ASP A 82 -20.64 -10.96 3.95
N PRO A 83 -20.62 -11.33 5.24
CA PRO A 83 -19.85 -10.63 6.27
C PRO A 83 -18.44 -10.22 5.90
N LYS A 84 -17.75 -11.03 5.08
CA LYS A 84 -16.39 -10.72 4.63
C LYS A 84 -16.33 -9.60 3.60
N GLU A 85 -17.42 -9.31 2.88
CA GLU A 85 -17.45 -8.25 1.87
C GLU A 85 -17.74 -6.86 2.46
N ILE A 86 -18.45 -6.81 3.58
CA ILE A 86 -18.77 -5.55 4.28
C ILE A 86 -17.49 -4.95 4.89
N GLU A 87 -16.62 -5.78 5.47
CA GLU A 87 -15.31 -5.33 6.00
C GLU A 87 -14.26 -5.09 4.91
N LYS A 88 -14.31 -5.84 3.79
CA LYS A 88 -13.29 -5.74 2.73
C LYS A 88 -13.42 -4.50 1.83
N LYS A 89 -14.63 -3.95 1.69
CA LYS A 89 -14.90 -2.91 0.68
C LYS A 89 -14.46 -1.50 1.05
N GLU A 90 -14.31 -1.16 2.33
CA GLU A 90 -14.04 0.24 2.69
C GLU A 90 -12.63 0.72 2.33
N ASN A 91 -11.72 -0.19 2.00
CA ASN A 91 -10.32 0.15 2.22
C ASN A 91 -9.35 -0.46 1.19
N SER A 92 -9.68 -1.58 0.55
CA SER A 92 -8.74 -2.30 -0.32
C SER A 92 -8.94 -2.00 -1.82
N LYS A 93 -10.14 -2.20 -2.36
CA LYS A 93 -10.34 -2.19 -3.82
C LYS A 93 -10.08 -0.83 -4.47
N GLU A 94 -10.48 0.26 -3.81
CA GLU A 94 -10.30 1.62 -4.33
C GLU A 94 -8.84 2.11 -4.26
N HIS A 95 -8.10 1.71 -3.22
CA HIS A 95 -6.67 2.03 -3.13
C HIS A 95 -5.85 1.24 -4.14
N ILE A 96 -6.20 -0.01 -4.42
CA ILE A 96 -5.33 -0.92 -5.16
C ILE A 96 -5.52 -0.78 -6.66
N SER A 97 -6.75 -0.53 -7.13
CA SER A 97 -7.10 -0.45 -8.55
C SER A 97 -6.82 0.92 -9.20
N GLY A 98 -6.38 1.91 -8.41
CA GLY A 98 -6.14 3.28 -8.90
C GLY A 98 -7.40 4.15 -9.05
N ASP A 99 -8.56 3.69 -8.57
CA ASP A 99 -9.84 4.40 -8.73
C ASP A 99 -9.96 5.67 -7.86
N ASN A 100 -9.17 5.79 -6.77
CA ASN A 100 -9.01 7.04 -6.03
C ASN A 100 -7.95 7.94 -6.70
N LEU A 101 -8.32 9.20 -6.97
CA LEU A 101 -7.46 10.21 -7.59
C LEU A 101 -6.19 10.45 -6.75
N ARG A 102 -5.10 9.76 -7.08
CA ARG A 102 -3.76 10.06 -6.55
C ARG A 102 -3.19 11.19 -7.37
N ILE A 103 -3.19 12.40 -6.80
CA ILE A 103 -2.56 13.56 -7.45
C ILE A 103 -1.05 13.41 -7.34
N LEU A 104 -0.46 12.75 -8.34
CA LEU A 104 0.98 12.73 -8.54
C LEU A 104 1.37 13.98 -9.31
N THR A 105 2.17 14.84 -8.68
CA THR A 105 2.75 15.99 -9.40
C THR A 105 3.92 15.49 -10.23
N ILE A 106 3.79 15.59 -11.55
CA ILE A 106 4.87 15.36 -12.50
C ILE A 106 5.36 16.70 -13.04
N THR A 107 6.68 16.85 -13.18
CA THR A 107 7.24 18.02 -13.83
C THR A 107 7.63 17.68 -15.27
N THR A 108 7.30 18.53 -16.24
CA THR A 108 7.69 18.35 -17.65
C THR A 108 8.79 19.33 -18.05
N ASN A 109 9.59 18.97 -19.06
CA ASN A 109 10.51 19.90 -19.72
C ASN A 109 9.78 20.74 -20.78
N ASP A 110 10.49 21.68 -21.43
CA ASP A 110 9.93 22.57 -22.46
C ASP A 110 9.38 21.83 -23.69
N ASN A 111 9.79 20.57 -23.89
CA ASN A 111 9.31 19.71 -24.97
C ASN A 111 8.10 18.84 -24.56
N GLY A 112 7.62 18.98 -23.32
CA GLY A 112 6.51 18.17 -22.79
C GLY A 112 6.90 16.74 -22.38
N ASP A 113 8.20 16.40 -22.38
CA ASP A 113 8.65 15.12 -21.83
C ASP A 113 8.72 15.23 -20.30
N GLU A 114 8.30 14.16 -19.60
CA GLU A 114 8.37 14.07 -18.13
C GLU A 114 9.82 14.09 -17.64
N ASN A 115 10.09 14.86 -16.58
CA ASN A 115 11.36 14.85 -15.88
C ASN A 115 11.39 13.73 -14.84
N ILE A 116 12.60 13.28 -14.53
CA ILE A 116 12.86 12.38 -13.42
C ILE A 116 13.24 13.24 -12.21
N GLU A 117 12.43 13.22 -11.17
CA GLU A 117 12.76 13.91 -9.92
C GLU A 117 13.72 13.07 -9.06
N MET A 118 14.81 13.69 -8.59
CA MET A 118 15.76 13.04 -7.68
C MET A 118 15.41 13.33 -6.22
N VAL A 119 15.16 12.28 -5.43
CA VAL A 119 14.90 12.35 -4.00
C VAL A 119 16.20 12.06 -3.22
N PRO A 120 16.86 13.08 -2.64
CA PRO A 120 18.06 12.88 -1.82
C PRO A 120 17.71 12.30 -0.45
N GLU A 121 18.63 11.60 0.19
CA GLU A 121 18.41 10.94 1.49
C GLU A 121 17.82 11.88 2.56
N ARG A 122 18.31 13.13 2.63
CA ARG A 122 17.85 14.15 3.60
C ARG A 122 16.33 14.43 3.49
N ALA A 123 15.72 14.12 2.34
CA ALA A 123 14.30 14.29 2.09
C ALA A 123 13.43 13.15 2.63
N ARG A 124 14.00 12.03 3.08
CA ARG A 124 13.25 10.82 3.51
C ARG A 124 12.22 11.10 4.61
N ALA A 125 12.60 11.93 5.59
CA ALA A 125 11.71 12.34 6.68
C ALA A 125 10.49 13.17 6.21
N GLY A 126 10.62 13.87 5.08
CA GLY A 126 9.51 14.62 4.46
C GLY A 126 8.41 13.70 3.89
N TYR A 127 8.78 12.52 3.40
CA TYR A 127 7.81 11.52 2.92
C TYR A 127 7.01 10.88 4.05
N ALA A 128 7.66 10.60 5.18
CA ALA A 128 7.00 10.08 6.39
C ALA A 128 6.07 11.10 7.10
N THR A 129 6.13 12.38 6.72
CA THR A 129 5.31 13.43 7.32
C THR A 129 4.15 13.89 6.42
N GLY A 130 3.94 13.21 5.28
CA GLY A 130 2.75 13.38 4.45
C GLY A 130 2.76 14.58 3.50
N TYR A 131 3.90 14.88 2.89
CA TYR A 131 4.04 16.04 2.00
C TYR A 131 3.71 15.73 0.52
N SER A 132 2.44 15.91 0.15
CA SER A 132 2.02 16.13 -1.26
C SER A 132 2.26 17.57 -1.73
N ASP A 133 3.17 18.32 -1.10
CA ASP A 133 3.32 19.76 -1.33
C ASP A 133 4.13 20.01 -2.61
N LEU A 134 3.44 20.53 -3.64
CA LEU A 134 3.95 20.94 -4.95
C LEU A 134 5.26 21.74 -4.88
N ASN A 135 5.47 22.48 -3.78
CA ASN A 135 6.64 23.33 -3.55
C ASN A 135 7.91 22.55 -3.18
N PHE A 136 7.80 21.30 -2.73
CA PHE A 136 8.94 20.45 -2.42
C PHE A 136 9.43 19.70 -3.65
N ILE A 137 8.53 19.05 -4.37
CA ILE A 137 8.83 18.28 -5.59
C ILE A 137 9.46 19.19 -6.65
N SER A 138 8.96 20.42 -6.79
CA SER A 138 9.49 21.39 -7.75
C SER A 138 10.92 21.84 -7.49
N LYS A 139 11.44 21.65 -6.26
CA LYS A 139 12.82 21.98 -5.86
C LYS A 139 13.80 20.81 -6.02
N LEU A 140 13.31 19.61 -6.32
CA LEU A 140 14.18 18.47 -6.57
C LEU A 140 14.92 18.67 -7.90
N ASP A 141 16.18 18.21 -7.95
CA ASP A 141 16.94 18.21 -9.19
C ASP A 141 16.26 17.30 -10.22
N LYS A 142 16.13 17.81 -11.44
CA LYS A 142 15.42 17.18 -12.55
C LYS A 142 16.42 16.62 -13.55
N TYR A 143 16.30 15.34 -13.85
CA TYR A 143 17.13 14.65 -14.84
C TYR A 143 16.26 14.10 -15.97
N SER A 144 16.81 14.02 -17.18
CA SER A 144 16.15 13.37 -18.32
C SER A 144 17.02 12.21 -18.80
N LEU A 145 16.48 10.99 -18.77
CA LEU A 145 17.17 9.79 -19.26
C LEU A 145 16.55 9.37 -20.60
N PRO A 146 17.26 9.53 -21.73
CA PRO A 146 16.70 9.36 -23.07
C PRO A 146 16.36 7.90 -23.43
N PHE A 147 16.79 6.93 -22.63
CA PHE A 147 16.59 5.49 -22.89
C PHE A 147 15.33 4.91 -22.21
N LEU A 148 14.63 5.67 -21.38
CA LEU A 148 13.41 5.19 -20.72
C LEU A 148 12.18 5.37 -21.63
N PRO A 149 11.22 4.42 -21.62
CA PRO A 149 9.97 4.54 -22.35
C PRO A 149 9.24 5.85 -22.06
N LYS A 150 8.87 6.59 -23.10
CA LYS A 150 8.06 7.81 -22.98
C LYS A 150 6.62 7.48 -22.55
N GLY A 151 6.00 8.39 -21.78
CA GLY A 151 4.62 8.25 -21.30
C GLY A 151 4.48 7.44 -20.01
N LYS A 152 5.54 7.38 -19.20
CA LYS A 152 5.54 6.76 -17.88
C LYS A 152 6.28 7.64 -16.89
N THR A 153 5.75 7.71 -15.68
CA THR A 153 6.33 8.51 -14.61
C THR A 153 7.49 7.78 -13.95
N TYR A 154 8.62 8.46 -13.82
CA TYR A 154 9.83 7.95 -13.18
C TYR A 154 10.28 8.84 -12.03
N ARG A 155 10.81 8.23 -10.97
CA ARG A 155 11.43 8.93 -9.85
C ARG A 155 12.74 8.25 -9.46
N ALA A 156 13.75 9.04 -9.15
CA ALA A 156 15.04 8.56 -8.68
C ALA A 156 15.13 8.71 -7.16
N PHE A 157 15.65 7.68 -6.48
CA PHE A 157 15.81 7.63 -5.04
C PHE A 157 17.26 7.26 -4.72
N GLU A 158 17.87 7.96 -3.78
CA GLU A 158 19.20 7.60 -3.26
C GLU A 158 19.04 6.59 -2.11
N ILE A 159 19.63 5.40 -2.25
CA ILE A 159 19.60 4.38 -1.19
C ILE A 159 20.59 4.76 -0.09
N SER A 160 20.16 4.66 1.16
CA SER A 160 21.06 4.52 2.31
C SER A 160 20.84 3.18 3.03
N GLY A 161 21.95 2.53 3.40
CA GLY A 161 21.97 1.26 4.13
C GLY A 161 22.23 -0.01 3.29
N ASP A 162 22.58 -1.09 3.98
CA ASP A 162 23.05 -2.40 3.47
C ASP A 162 21.91 -3.42 3.21
N SER A 163 20.67 -2.92 3.12
CA SER A 163 19.47 -3.76 3.12
C SER A 163 19.28 -4.59 1.85
N MET A 164 19.91 -4.22 0.72
CA MET A 164 19.77 -4.89 -0.57
C MET A 164 21.11 -5.07 -1.33
N PRO A 165 22.01 -5.97 -0.89
CA PRO A 165 23.19 -6.33 -1.67
C PRO A 165 22.79 -6.88 -3.06
N PRO A 166 23.49 -6.54 -4.16
CA PRO A 166 24.80 -5.85 -4.22
C PRO A 166 24.71 -4.31 -4.39
N LEU A 167 23.57 -3.68 -4.07
CA LEU A 167 23.46 -2.22 -4.15
C LEU A 167 24.12 -1.60 -2.92
N GLU A 168 25.20 -0.84 -3.16
CA GLU A 168 25.95 -0.12 -2.13
C GLU A 168 25.26 1.19 -1.74
N GLU A 169 25.62 1.70 -0.56
CA GLU A 169 25.16 3.00 -0.07
C GLU A 169 25.49 4.12 -1.06
N GLY A 170 24.56 5.07 -1.27
CA GLY A 170 24.73 6.15 -2.24
C GLY A 170 24.43 5.76 -3.70
N THR A 171 24.02 4.51 -3.96
CA THR A 171 23.45 4.09 -5.25
C THR A 171 22.12 4.79 -5.49
N ILE A 172 21.95 5.37 -6.68
CA ILE A 172 20.70 5.98 -7.10
C ILE A 172 19.87 4.93 -7.83
N ILE A 173 18.67 4.63 -7.35
CA ILE A 173 17.72 3.74 -8.01
C ILE A 173 16.61 4.53 -8.69
N ILE A 174 16.12 4.02 -9.82
CA ILE A 174 15.05 4.65 -10.59
C ILE A 174 13.85 3.71 -10.58
N GLY A 175 12.73 4.24 -10.12
CA GLY A 175 11.43 3.57 -10.07
C GLY A 175 10.48 4.08 -11.14
N GLU A 176 9.74 3.18 -11.79
CA GLU A 176 8.58 3.45 -12.64
C GLU A 176 7.31 3.41 -11.77
N TYR A 177 6.47 4.44 -11.84
CA TYR A 177 5.23 4.51 -11.03
C TYR A 177 4.27 3.36 -11.38
N ILE A 178 3.65 2.77 -10.35
CA ILE A 178 2.64 1.72 -10.51
C ILE A 178 1.28 2.28 -10.11
N ASP A 179 0.41 2.51 -11.09
CA ASP A 179 -0.95 3.02 -10.88
C ASP A 179 -1.85 1.99 -10.18
N ASP A 180 -1.91 0.77 -10.75
CA ASP A 180 -2.69 -0.36 -10.23
C ASP A 180 -1.75 -1.37 -9.57
N TRP A 181 -1.84 -1.46 -8.24
CA TRP A 181 -0.98 -2.31 -7.43
C TRP A 181 -1.32 -3.80 -7.57
N ASN A 182 -2.48 -4.17 -8.13
CA ASN A 182 -2.78 -5.57 -8.47
C ASN A 182 -1.82 -6.14 -9.52
N ASN A 183 -1.23 -5.28 -10.36
CA ASN A 183 -0.30 -5.69 -11.41
C ASN A 183 1.10 -6.04 -10.88
N VAL A 184 1.35 -5.87 -9.58
CA VAL A 184 2.62 -6.21 -8.95
C VAL A 184 2.75 -7.73 -8.85
N LYS A 185 3.77 -8.28 -9.50
CA LYS A 185 4.06 -9.72 -9.45
C LYS A 185 4.78 -10.08 -8.16
N ASP A 186 4.48 -11.25 -7.62
CA ASP A 186 5.17 -11.79 -6.46
C ASP A 186 6.68 -11.89 -6.68
N GLY A 187 7.44 -11.35 -5.72
CA GLY A 187 8.90 -11.30 -5.76
C GLY A 187 9.48 -10.17 -6.61
N GLN A 188 8.63 -9.32 -7.21
CA GLN A 188 9.07 -8.12 -7.92
C GLN A 188 9.74 -7.14 -6.96
N VAL A 189 10.88 -6.58 -7.37
CA VAL A 189 11.58 -5.57 -6.59
C VAL A 189 10.90 -4.23 -6.82
N CYS A 190 10.34 -3.68 -5.75
CA CYS A 190 9.67 -2.39 -5.78
C CYS A 190 10.23 -1.48 -4.69
N ILE A 191 10.16 -0.19 -4.96
CA ILE A 191 10.34 0.87 -3.99
C ILE A 191 8.94 1.14 -3.43
N VAL A 192 8.78 0.90 -2.14
CA VAL A 192 7.52 1.08 -1.42
C VAL A 192 7.68 2.28 -0.52
N THR A 193 6.86 3.30 -0.74
CA THR A 193 6.80 4.47 0.14
C THR A 193 5.67 4.26 1.14
N THR A 194 6.00 4.29 2.44
CA THR A 194 5.05 4.27 3.54
C THR A 194 4.89 5.66 4.14
N ARG A 195 3.71 5.92 4.72
CA ARG A 195 3.44 7.16 5.45
C ARG A 195 4.22 7.24 6.75
N SER A 196 4.62 6.12 7.32
CA SER A 196 5.25 6.01 8.64
C SER A 196 6.78 6.20 8.61
N GLU A 197 7.46 5.66 7.59
CA GLU A 197 8.91 5.46 7.62
C GLU A 197 9.66 6.00 6.39
N GLY A 198 8.94 6.51 5.39
CA GLY A 198 9.52 7.02 4.14
C GLY A 198 9.52 5.93 3.06
N PHE A 199 10.62 5.73 2.33
CA PHE A 199 10.69 4.71 1.28
C PHE A 199 11.65 3.58 1.62
N VAL A 200 11.32 2.38 1.14
CA VAL A 200 12.13 1.17 1.27
C VAL A 200 12.19 0.42 -0.07
N LEU A 201 13.35 -0.12 -0.39
CA LEU A 201 13.50 -1.05 -1.52
C LEU A 201 13.34 -2.49 -1.00
N LYS A 202 12.28 -3.19 -1.41
CA LYS A 202 11.99 -4.57 -0.99
C LYS A 202 11.41 -5.41 -2.14
N LYS A 203 11.52 -6.73 -2.04
CA LYS A 203 10.72 -7.65 -2.86
C LYS A 203 9.30 -7.67 -2.30
N VAL A 204 8.32 -7.41 -3.15
CA VAL A 204 6.91 -7.33 -2.76
C VAL A 204 6.21 -8.64 -3.11
N TYR A 205 5.40 -9.14 -2.19
CA TYR A 205 4.50 -10.27 -2.43
C TYR A 205 3.07 -9.83 -2.10
N ASN A 206 2.17 -10.05 -3.05
CA ASN A 206 0.79 -9.62 -2.94
C ASN A 206 0.01 -10.60 -2.06
N ASN A 207 -0.51 -10.12 -0.94
CA ASN A 207 -1.39 -10.88 -0.05
C ASN A 207 -2.73 -10.15 0.18
N VAL A 208 -3.09 -9.28 -0.76
CA VAL A 208 -4.28 -8.41 -0.69
C VAL A 208 -5.56 -9.23 -0.54
N ASP A 209 -5.72 -10.30 -1.35
CA ASP A 209 -6.95 -11.10 -1.36
C ASP A 209 -7.24 -11.80 -0.02
N LYS A 210 -6.18 -12.11 0.74
CA LYS A 210 -6.29 -12.79 2.03
C LYS A 210 -6.49 -11.80 3.16
N ASN A 211 -5.57 -10.86 3.31
CA ASN A 211 -5.45 -10.02 4.51
C ASN A 211 -5.35 -8.52 4.21
N ASN A 212 -5.48 -8.09 2.96
CA ASN A 212 -5.27 -6.70 2.56
C ASN A 212 -3.87 -6.16 2.91
N THR A 213 -2.84 -7.01 2.81
CA THR A 213 -1.45 -6.67 3.12
C THR A 213 -0.51 -6.99 1.95
N TYR A 214 0.62 -6.29 1.91
CA TYR A 214 1.79 -6.66 1.11
C TYR A 214 2.88 -7.18 2.03
N ILE A 215 3.50 -8.30 1.66
CA ILE A 215 4.66 -8.82 2.39
C ILE A 215 5.93 -8.27 1.75
N LEU A 216 6.71 -7.53 2.52
CA LEU A 216 7.97 -6.95 2.10
C LEU A 216 9.13 -7.85 2.55
N LYS A 217 9.92 -8.35 1.60
CA LYS A 217 11.11 -9.18 1.86
C LYS A 217 12.38 -8.47 1.42
N SER A 218 13.38 -8.45 2.29
CA SER A 218 14.73 -8.00 1.91
C SER A 218 15.45 -9.07 1.10
N THR A 219 16.36 -8.67 0.21
CA THR A 219 17.33 -9.61 -0.38
C THR A 219 18.42 -9.99 0.61
N ASN A 220 18.73 -9.12 1.59
CA ASN A 220 19.60 -9.42 2.71
C ASN A 220 18.87 -10.30 3.75
N LEU A 221 19.36 -11.53 3.94
CA LEU A 221 18.79 -12.54 4.85
C LEU A 221 18.81 -12.13 6.33
N ARG A 222 19.56 -11.07 6.70
CA ARG A 222 19.57 -10.54 8.08
C ARG A 222 18.27 -9.83 8.46
N TYR A 223 17.45 -9.45 7.48
CA TYR A 223 16.20 -8.73 7.70
C TYR A 223 15.01 -9.67 7.51
N SER A 224 14.23 -9.85 8.59
CA SER A 224 13.00 -10.64 8.55
C SER A 224 11.96 -9.98 7.64
N PRO A 225 11.22 -10.78 6.85
CA PRO A 225 10.00 -10.31 6.18
C PRO A 225 9.02 -9.68 7.16
N TYR A 226 8.33 -8.64 6.72
CA TYR A 226 7.25 -8.02 7.48
C TYR A 226 6.07 -7.68 6.56
N GLU A 227 4.88 -7.59 7.14
CA GLU A 227 3.67 -7.21 6.41
C GLU A 227 3.42 -5.71 6.56
N VAL A 228 2.96 -5.08 5.49
CA VAL A 228 2.51 -3.68 5.46
C VAL A 228 1.09 -3.65 4.95
N GLU A 229 0.22 -2.94 5.67
CA GLU A 229 -1.16 -2.72 5.25
C GLU A 229 -1.22 -1.80 4.03
N VAL A 230 -2.14 -2.08 3.11
CA VAL A 230 -2.31 -1.28 1.88
C VAL A 230 -2.50 0.22 2.18
N HIS A 231 -3.12 0.56 3.32
CA HIS A 231 -3.40 1.93 3.75
C HIS A 231 -2.18 2.74 4.17
N ASP A 232 -1.16 2.05 4.68
CA ASP A 232 0.07 2.71 5.10
C ASP A 232 0.99 3.00 3.90
N ILE A 233 0.77 2.30 2.78
CA ILE A 233 1.50 2.54 1.54
C ILE A 233 0.93 3.79 0.86
N SER A 234 1.79 4.76 0.57
CA SER A 234 1.44 5.97 -0.19
C SER A 234 1.72 5.81 -1.68
N GLU A 235 2.86 5.21 -2.02
CA GLU A 235 3.29 5.03 -3.41
C GLU A 235 4.02 3.70 -3.58
N MET A 236 3.93 3.13 -4.79
CA MET A 236 4.72 1.96 -5.18
C MET A 236 5.35 2.18 -6.55
N TRP A 237 6.65 1.91 -6.64
CA TRP A 237 7.43 2.10 -7.84
C TRP A 237 8.15 0.82 -8.21
N LYS A 238 8.06 0.38 -9.46
CA LYS A 238 8.81 -0.75 -9.97
C LYS A 238 10.25 -0.34 -10.23
N LEU A 239 11.22 -1.06 -9.67
CA LEU A 239 12.63 -0.81 -9.98
C LEU A 239 12.91 -1.11 -11.47
N VAL A 240 13.40 -0.11 -12.21
CA VAL A 240 13.74 -0.23 -13.63
C VAL A 240 15.22 -0.03 -13.93
N ALA A 241 15.91 0.77 -13.13
CA ALA A 241 17.34 1.03 -13.29
C ALA A 241 18.00 1.37 -11.94
N HIS A 242 19.31 1.22 -11.88
CA HIS A 242 20.15 1.71 -10.80
C HIS A 242 21.41 2.34 -11.40
N ILE A 243 21.95 3.34 -10.72
CA ILE A 243 23.14 4.09 -11.07
C ILE A 243 24.05 4.02 -9.84
N SER A 244 25.06 3.16 -9.93
CA SER A 244 26.13 3.12 -8.94
C SER A 244 27.11 4.25 -9.21
N LYS A 245 27.49 5.00 -8.16
CA LYS A 245 28.60 5.97 -8.22
C LYS A 245 29.94 5.28 -8.02
N ASP A 246 29.95 4.14 -7.34
CA ASP A 246 31.10 3.28 -7.19
C ASP A 246 31.26 2.43 -8.45
N PHE A 247 32.46 2.48 -9.02
CA PHE A 247 32.84 1.56 -10.07
C PHE A 247 33.01 0.18 -9.43
N PRO A 248 32.53 -0.90 -10.05
CA PRO A 248 32.79 -2.23 -9.54
C PRO A 248 34.31 -2.46 -9.58
N ASP A 249 34.96 -2.34 -8.42
CA ASP A 249 36.32 -2.85 -8.25
C ASP A 249 36.26 -4.35 -8.55
N SER A 250 36.99 -4.75 -9.58
CA SER A 250 36.97 -6.08 -10.19
C SER A 250 37.31 -7.24 -9.23
N ASP A 251 37.64 -6.94 -7.97
CA ASP A 251 38.22 -7.90 -7.03
C ASP A 251 37.22 -8.46 -6.01
N GLN A 252 36.07 -7.82 -5.76
CA GLN A 252 35.11 -8.30 -4.74
C GLN A 252 34.03 -9.28 -5.25
N ASN A 253 33.80 -9.34 -6.56
CA ASN A 253 32.82 -10.27 -7.16
C ASN A 253 33.43 -11.62 -7.59
N ASN A 254 34.74 -11.84 -7.42
CA ASN A 254 35.40 -13.07 -7.85
C ASN A 254 35.26 -14.21 -6.84
N GLY A 255 35.07 -13.94 -5.53
CA GLY A 255 35.06 -15.02 -4.53
C GLY A 255 34.02 -16.12 -4.77
N LEU A 256 32.80 -15.79 -5.20
CA LEU A 256 31.75 -16.78 -5.50
C LEU A 256 31.95 -17.46 -6.86
N ASN A 257 32.41 -16.72 -7.86
CA ASN A 257 32.71 -17.28 -9.19
C ASN A 257 33.94 -18.19 -9.15
N ASP A 258 34.99 -17.78 -8.43
CA ASP A 258 36.21 -18.56 -8.20
C ASP A 258 35.90 -19.86 -7.43
N MET A 259 34.98 -19.80 -6.46
CA MET A 259 34.55 -20.98 -5.72
C MET A 259 33.68 -21.91 -6.59
N GLN A 260 32.81 -21.36 -7.43
CA GLN A 260 32.06 -22.14 -8.44
C GLN A 260 33.01 -22.80 -9.45
N GLU A 261 34.03 -22.08 -9.92
CA GLU A 261 35.03 -22.59 -10.85
C GLU A 261 35.90 -23.67 -10.18
N ALA A 262 36.28 -23.48 -8.91
CA ALA A 262 37.00 -24.48 -8.13
C ALA A 262 36.19 -25.77 -7.94
N ILE A 263 34.89 -25.65 -7.63
CA ILE A 263 33.98 -26.80 -7.51
C ILE A 263 33.82 -27.50 -8.87
N TRP A 264 33.69 -26.73 -9.96
CA TRP A 264 33.57 -27.30 -11.30
C TRP A 264 34.84 -28.05 -11.72
N ARG A 265 36.03 -27.51 -11.41
CA ARG A 265 37.31 -28.20 -11.64
C ARG A 265 37.42 -29.50 -10.84
N LEU A 266 37.01 -29.50 -9.58
CA LEU A 266 36.99 -30.71 -8.74
C LEU A 266 36.03 -31.78 -9.30
N ASP A 267 34.86 -31.39 -9.79
CA ASP A 267 33.91 -32.33 -10.39
C ASP A 267 34.48 -32.96 -11.68
N GLN A 268 35.17 -32.17 -12.52
CA GLN A 268 35.87 -32.68 -13.71
C GLN A 268 37.00 -33.66 -13.33
N GLU A 269 37.78 -33.37 -12.30
CA GLU A 269 38.83 -34.28 -11.82
C GLU A 269 38.25 -35.59 -11.30
N VAL A 270 37.18 -35.54 -10.50
CA VAL A 270 36.49 -36.74 -9.99
C VAL A 270 35.90 -37.58 -11.12
N LEU A 271 35.31 -36.95 -12.14
CA LEU A 271 34.81 -37.63 -13.34
C LEU A 271 35.94 -38.28 -14.15
N SER A 272 37.08 -37.61 -14.27
CA SER A 272 38.26 -38.15 -14.96
C SER A 272 38.88 -39.35 -14.23
N LEU A 273 38.87 -39.34 -12.90
CA LEU A 273 39.34 -40.44 -12.06
C LEU A 273 38.39 -41.63 -12.09
N LYS A 274 37.07 -41.40 -12.16
CA LYS A 274 36.07 -42.47 -12.34
C LYS A 274 36.14 -43.14 -13.72
N ARG A 275 36.59 -42.44 -14.77
CA ARG A 275 36.78 -43.01 -16.11
C ARG A 275 38.08 -43.81 -16.28
N LYS A 276 39.03 -43.69 -15.34
CA LYS A 276 40.32 -44.40 -15.35
C LYS A 276 40.32 -45.70 -14.54
N LYS A 277 39.15 -46.15 -14.04
CA LYS A 277 38.97 -47.40 -13.31
C LYS A 277 38.15 -48.39 -14.12
#